data_AF-A0A9E1YIZ4-F1
#
_entry.id   AF-A0A9E1YIZ4-F1
#
_cell.length_a   1.000
_cell.length_b   1.000
_cell.length_c   1.000
_cell.angle_alpha   90.00
_cell.angle_beta   90.00
_cell.angle_gamma   90.00
#
_symmetry.space_group_name_H-M   'P 1'
#
loop_
_entity.id
_entity.type
_entity.pdbx_description
1 polymer ?
#
loop_
_entity_poly.entity_id
_entity_poly.type
_entity_poly.pdbx_seq_one_letter_code
_entity_poly.pdbx_strand_id
1 'polypeptide(L)' 'MPDRPNIVFILTDDMGYGDVPCLNENSKIPTPHIDHLAQEGRIFTDGG' A
#
# COMPACT_ATOMS: atom_id res chain seq x y z
N MET A 1 -29.63 11.20 -2.85
CA MET A 1 -28.87 10.06 -3.40
C MET A 1 -27.72 9.83 -2.43
N PRO A 2 -27.44 8.60 -1.95
CA PRO A 2 -26.21 8.39 -1.21
C PRO A 2 -25.02 8.82 -2.10
N ASP A 3 -24.04 9.49 -1.51
CA ASP A 3 -22.85 9.92 -2.25
C ASP A 3 -22.14 8.69 -2.81
N ARG A 4 -21.91 8.69 -4.12
CA ARG A 4 -21.21 7.61 -4.80
C ARG A 4 -19.73 7.69 -4.40
N PRO A 5 -19.12 6.61 -3.89
CA PRO A 5 -17.71 6.64 -3.52
C PRO A 5 -16.84 6.86 -4.76
N ASN A 6 -15.77 7.64 -4.58
CA ASN A 6 -14.70 7.76 -5.56
C ASN A 6 -13.73 6.59 -5.37
N ILE A 7 -13.27 6.01 -6.47
CA ILE A 7 -12.27 4.93 -6.47
C ILE A 7 -10.99 5.48 -7.10
N VAL A 8 -9.90 5.46 -6.35
CA VAL A 8 -8.56 5.82 -6.84
C VAL A 8 -7.74 4.54 -6.90
N PHE A 9 -7.27 4.19 -8.10
CA PHE A 9 -6.39 3.04 -8.32
C PHE A 9 -4.97 3.52 -8.60
N ILE A 10 -4.04 3.09 -7.75
CA ILE A 10 -2.62 3.44 -7.85
C ILE A 10 -1.88 2.15 -8.16
N LEU A 11 -1.11 2.15 -9.24
CA LEU A 11 -0.29 1.04 -9.69
C LEU A 11 1.15 1.53 -9.80
N THR A 12 2.09 0.74 -9.28
CA THR A 12 3.52 0.98 -9.39
C THR A 12 4.13 -0.05 -10.33
N ASP A 13 5.07 0.38 -11.18
CA ASP A 13 5.88 -0.52 -11.99
C ASP A 13 7.04 -1.07 -11.16
N ASP A 14 7.34 -2.37 -11.28
CA ASP A 14 8.47 -3.07 -10.64
C ASP A 14 8.68 -2.92 -9.11
N MET A 15 7.70 -2.40 -8.36
CA MET A 15 7.80 -2.32 -6.89
C MET A 15 7.79 -3.72 -6.26
N GLY A 16 8.87 -4.05 -5.55
CA GLY A 16 9.01 -5.32 -4.87
C GLY A 16 8.51 -5.29 -3.42
N TYR A 17 8.28 -6.48 -2.86
CA TYR A 17 7.86 -6.64 -1.46
C TYR A 17 8.87 -6.06 -0.45
N GLY A 18 10.16 -6.04 -0.81
CA GLY A 18 11.22 -5.48 0.03
C GLY A 18 11.31 -3.94 0.03
N ASP A 19 10.54 -3.25 -0.82
CA ASP A 19 10.64 -1.81 -0.97
C ASP A 19 9.75 -1.03 0.00
N VAL A 20 8.73 -1.67 0.57
CA VAL A 20 7.72 -0.99 1.40
C VAL A 20 7.83 -1.49 2.86
N PRO A 21 8.07 -0.60 3.85
CA PRO A 21 8.23 -0.98 5.25
C PRO A 21 7.02 -1.71 5.85
N CYS A 22 5.80 -1.35 5.46
CA CYS A 22 4.59 -2.04 5.92
C CYS A 22 4.45 -3.48 5.39
N LEU A 23 5.23 -3.87 4.37
CA LEU A 23 5.33 -5.23 3.86
C LEU A 23 6.56 -5.94 4.41
N ASN A 24 7.70 -5.25 4.50
CA ASN A 24 8.96 -5.78 5.00
C ASN A 24 9.66 -4.78 5.93
N GLU A 25 9.77 -5.13 7.21
CA GLU A 25 10.43 -4.30 8.24
C GLU A 25 11.90 -3.94 7.94
N ASN A 26 12.56 -4.72 7.07
CA ASN A 26 13.93 -4.47 6.62
C ASN A 26 14.02 -3.58 5.38
N SER A 27 12.89 -3.07 4.86
CA SER A 27 12.91 -2.08 3.78
C SER A 27 13.75 -0.87 4.18
N LYS A 28 14.56 -0.38 3.24
CA LYS A 28 15.41 0.81 3.42
C LYS A 28 14.79 2.07 2.86
N ILE A 29 13.65 1.95 2.17
CA ILE A 29 13.00 3.07 1.48
C ILE A 29 11.88 3.60 2.36
N PRO A 30 11.94 4.87 2.82
CA PRO A 30 10.85 5.45 3.60
C PRO A 30 9.64 5.72 2.69
N THR A 31 8.51 5.09 2.98
CA THR A 31 7.23 5.29 2.25
C THR A 31 6.10 5.72 3.18
N PRO A 32 6.22 6.85 3.91
CA PRO A 32 5.33 7.21 5.01
C PRO A 32 3.85 7.33 4.61
N HIS A 33 3.55 7.73 3.35
CA HIS A 33 2.18 7.81 2.87
C HIS A 33 1.56 6.44 2.56
N ILE A 34 2.36 5.48 2.07
CA ILE A 34 1.90 4.11 1.85
C ILE A 34 1.68 3.44 3.22
N ASP A 35 2.57 3.69 4.17
CA ASP A 35 2.45 3.18 5.54
C ASP A 35 1.18 3.71 6.23
N HIS A 36 0.85 4.99 6.04
CA HIS A 36 -0.39 5.58 6.55
C HIS A 36 -1.64 4.92 5.94
N LEU A 37 -1.66 4.73 4.61
CA LEU A 37 -2.77 4.03 3.94
C LEU A 37 -2.92 2.57 4.44
N ALA A 38 -1.81 1.90 4.71
CA ALA A 38 -1.81 0.56 5.29
C ALA A 38 -2.38 0.52 6.71
N GLN A 39 -2.10 1.53 7.55
CA GLN A 39 -2.62 1.64 8.92
C GLN A 39 -4.14 1.90 8.96
N GLU A 40 -4.66 2.68 8.02
CA GLU A 40 -6.09 3.01 7.93
C GLU A 40 -6.89 1.99 7.12
N GLY A 41 -6.20 1.05 6.47
CA GLY A 41 -6.78 0.15 5.49
C GLY A 41 -6.48 -1.32 5.78
N ARG A 42 -6.29 -2.07 4.70
CA ARG A 42 -5.95 -3.49 4.74
C ARG A 42 -4.82 -3.78 3.75
N ILE A 43 -3.83 -4.51 4.23
CA ILE A 43 -2.76 -5.10 3.42
C ILE A 43 -3.15 -6.53 3.04
N PHE A 44 -2.84 -6.91 1.81
CA PHE A 44 -2.92 -8.30 1.35
C PHE A 44 -1.50 -8.80 1.12
N THR A 45 -1.11 -9.89 1.80
CA THR A 45 0.26 -10.40 1.81
C THR A 45 0.44 -11.74 1.08
N ASP A 46 -0.66 -12.37 0.68
CA ASP A 46 -0.66 -13.61 -0.10
C ASP A 46 -1.11 -13.29 -1.53
N GLY A 47 -0.21 -13.48 -2.48
CA GLY A 47 -0.37 -13.03 -3.87
C GLY A 47 -0.57 -14.14 -4.90
N GLY A 48 -0.35 -15.41 -4.54
CA GLY A 48 -0.36 -16.54 -5.47
C GLY A 48 0.75 -16.53 -6.52
#